data_AF-A0A7D8EQ43-F1
#
_entry.id   AF-A0A7D8EQ43-F1
#
_cell.length_a   1.000
_cell.length_b   1.000
_cell.length_c   1.000
_cell.angle_alpha   90.00
_cell.angle_beta   90.00
_cell.angle_gamma   90.00
#
_symmetry.space_group_name_H-M   'P 1'
#
loop_
_entity.id
_entity.type
_entity.pdbx_description
1 polymer ?
#
loop_
_entity_poly.entity_id
_entity_poly.type
_entity_poly.pdbx_seq_one_letter_code
_entity_poly.pdbx_strand_id
1 'polypeptide(L)'
;MKIVIAPDSYKESLSAFEVATAIEQGFREIWPDADYLKLPLADGGEGTVEAMVEATAGRIVHVEVTGPLGHRVNAFYGLSGDARSAFIEMAAASGLEQVPPAQRDPLKTTSWGTGELIRHALDAGVEHIIIGIGGSATNDGGAGMVQALGARLRDAQGNDIAQGGIGLETLASIDISGLDKRLSACHIEVACDVTNPLTGKEGASAVFGPQKGATPEMIERLDTALTRYAHLIARDLHVDVLDLAGGGAAGGMGAALYAFAARSYGVALRLSPMRFIWKRVLRMLI
;
A
#
# COMPACT_ATOMS: atom_id res chain seq x y z
N MET A 1 -7.59 -28.82 23.00
CA MET A 1 -8.01 -27.40 22.98
C MET A 1 -7.22 -26.74 21.86
N LYS A 2 -7.85 -25.95 20.98
CA LYS A 2 -7.16 -25.18 19.93
C LYS A 2 -7.06 -23.72 20.38
N ILE A 3 -5.86 -23.15 20.36
CA ILE A 3 -5.56 -21.78 20.81
C ILE A 3 -4.94 -21.02 19.64
N VAL A 4 -5.67 -20.02 19.14
CA VAL A 4 -5.18 -19.11 18.10
C VAL A 4 -4.54 -17.91 18.78
N ILE A 5 -3.25 -17.70 18.53
CA ILE A 5 -2.45 -16.61 19.07
C ILE A 5 -2.24 -15.61 17.94
N ALA A 6 -3.05 -14.54 17.94
CA ALA A 6 -3.08 -13.57 16.86
C ALA A 6 -2.80 -12.13 17.35
N PRO A 7 -1.56 -11.83 17.79
CA PRO A 7 -1.18 -10.51 18.26
C PRO A 7 -0.74 -9.60 17.11
N ASP A 8 -0.70 -8.30 17.37
CA ASP A 8 0.03 -7.32 16.56
C ASP A 8 1.45 -7.13 17.13
N SER A 9 2.32 -6.46 16.37
CA SER A 9 3.64 -6.04 16.79
C SER A 9 3.60 -5.06 17.96
N TYR A 10 4.68 -5.05 18.76
CA TYR A 10 4.96 -3.99 19.70
C TYR A 10 5.91 -3.02 19.00
N LYS A 11 5.37 -1.91 18.48
CA LYS A 11 6.12 -0.92 17.68
C LYS A 11 7.42 -0.52 18.38
N GLU A 12 8.52 -0.51 17.63
CA GLU A 12 9.89 -0.25 18.12
C GLU A 12 10.40 -1.26 19.18
N SER A 13 9.80 -2.45 19.27
CA SER A 13 10.16 -3.47 20.26
C SER A 13 10.17 -4.89 19.70
N LEU A 14 9.01 -5.54 19.57
CA LEU A 14 8.89 -6.94 19.14
C LEU A 14 8.03 -7.03 17.88
N SER A 15 8.44 -7.86 16.93
CA SER A 15 7.60 -8.25 15.80
C SER A 15 6.36 -9.02 16.28
N ALA A 16 5.29 -9.02 15.47
CA ALA A 16 4.07 -9.76 15.79
C ALA A 16 4.35 -11.28 16.02
N PHE A 17 5.32 -11.85 15.30
CA PHE A 17 5.71 -13.25 15.47
C PHE A 17 6.46 -13.51 16.77
N GLU A 18 7.33 -12.59 17.21
CA GLU A 18 8.01 -12.67 18.50
C GLU A 18 7.01 -12.57 19.65
N VAL A 19 6.04 -11.65 19.55
CA VAL A 19 4.94 -11.56 20.53
C VAL A 19 4.14 -12.86 20.56
N ALA A 20 3.77 -13.41 19.40
CA ALA A 20 3.02 -14.66 19.32
C ALA A 20 3.79 -15.84 19.93
N THR A 21 5.11 -15.88 19.71
CA THR A 21 5.99 -16.93 20.25
C THR A 21 6.14 -16.81 21.76
N ALA A 22 6.28 -15.60 22.30
CA ALA A 22 6.34 -15.38 23.76
C ALA A 22 5.02 -15.77 24.44
N ILE A 23 3.87 -15.45 23.84
CA ILE A 23 2.56 -15.86 24.35
C ILE A 23 2.42 -17.39 24.32
N GLU A 24 2.82 -18.04 23.23
CA GLU A 24 2.77 -19.51 23.11
C GLU A 24 3.63 -20.17 24.20
N GLN A 25 4.84 -19.67 24.44
CA GLN A 25 5.74 -20.16 25.49
C GLN A 25 5.06 -20.12 26.85
N GLY A 26 4.49 -18.98 27.25
CA GLY A 26 3.80 -18.84 28.53
C GLY A 26 2.55 -19.73 28.65
N PHE A 27 1.79 -19.91 27.56
CA PHE A 27 0.65 -20.82 27.55
C PHE A 27 1.07 -22.29 27.69
N ARG A 28 2.19 -22.70 27.08
CA ARG A 28 2.70 -24.07 27.16
C ARG A 28 3.17 -24.47 28.55
N GLU A 29 3.48 -23.50 29.42
CA GLU A 29 3.77 -23.76 30.84
C GLU A 29 2.56 -24.36 31.58
N ILE A 30 1.33 -24.05 31.13
CA ILE A 30 0.08 -24.51 31.76
C ILE A 30 -0.64 -25.57 30.90
N TRP A 31 -0.61 -25.44 29.57
CA TRP A 31 -1.31 -26.32 28.63
C TRP A 31 -0.36 -26.88 27.55
N PRO A 32 0.61 -27.74 27.91
CA PRO A 32 1.65 -28.18 26.98
C PRO A 32 1.12 -28.91 25.73
N ASP A 33 -0.01 -29.61 25.87
CA ASP A 33 -0.61 -30.46 24.83
C ASP A 33 -1.74 -29.77 24.04
N ALA A 34 -1.95 -28.45 24.22
CA ALA A 34 -2.88 -27.72 23.37
C ALA A 34 -2.35 -27.60 21.93
N ASP A 35 -3.28 -27.46 20.99
CA ASP A 35 -2.97 -27.18 19.59
C ASP A 35 -2.86 -25.66 19.41
N TYR A 36 -1.68 -25.18 19.03
CA TYR A 36 -1.36 -23.76 18.94
C TYR A 36 -1.21 -23.34 17.49
N LEU A 37 -1.98 -22.33 17.10
CA LEU A 37 -1.83 -21.66 15.82
C LEU A 37 -1.40 -20.21 16.07
N LYS A 38 -0.15 -19.90 15.73
CA LYS A 38 0.31 -18.51 15.70
C LYS A 38 -0.13 -17.88 14.39
N LEU A 39 -0.75 -16.71 14.49
CA LEU A 39 -1.19 -15.94 13.34
C LEU A 39 -0.82 -14.49 13.58
N PRO A 40 0.46 -14.10 13.41
CA PRO A 40 0.88 -12.72 13.59
C PRO A 40 0.00 -11.81 12.73
N LEU A 41 -0.73 -10.91 13.39
CA LEU A 41 -1.57 -9.93 12.72
C LEU A 41 -0.73 -8.70 12.41
N ALA A 42 -1.16 -7.98 11.38
CA ALA A 42 -0.64 -6.68 11.02
C ALA A 42 -1.82 -5.78 10.63
N ASP A 43 -1.68 -4.47 10.80
CA ASP A 43 -2.67 -3.44 10.44
C ASP A 43 -2.66 -3.09 8.93
N GLY A 44 -2.15 -4.01 8.09
CA GLY A 44 -1.81 -3.73 6.70
C GLY A 44 -0.45 -3.03 6.56
N GLY A 45 0.32 -2.94 7.64
CA GLY A 45 1.74 -2.64 7.65
C GLY A 45 2.61 -3.90 7.63
N GLU A 46 3.77 -3.80 8.27
CA GLU A 46 4.82 -4.82 8.33
C GLU A 46 4.31 -6.18 8.83
N GLY A 47 4.69 -7.26 8.14
CA GLY A 47 4.39 -8.64 8.54
C GLY A 47 3.05 -9.19 8.05
N THR A 48 2.28 -8.39 7.31
CA THR A 48 1.04 -8.83 6.65
C THR A 48 1.33 -9.92 5.63
N VAL A 49 2.35 -9.74 4.79
CA VAL A 49 2.68 -10.65 3.69
C VAL A 49 3.08 -12.02 4.21
N GLU A 50 3.97 -12.09 5.20
CA GLU A 50 4.44 -13.31 5.82
C GLU A 50 3.29 -14.10 6.43
N ALA A 51 2.44 -13.42 7.20
CA ALA A 51 1.30 -14.03 7.85
C ALA A 51 0.27 -14.58 6.85
N MET A 52 0.03 -13.86 5.74
CA MET A 52 -0.86 -14.32 4.68
C MET A 52 -0.27 -15.49 3.90
N VAL A 53 1.04 -15.47 3.64
CA VAL A 53 1.77 -16.58 3.02
C VAL A 53 1.70 -17.83 3.90
N GLU A 54 1.98 -17.71 5.18
CA GLU A 54 1.89 -18.82 6.14
C GLU A 54 0.45 -19.36 6.19
N ALA A 55 -0.53 -18.46 6.32
CA ALA A 55 -1.94 -18.82 6.41
C ALA A 55 -2.49 -19.54 5.16
N THR A 56 -1.90 -19.28 4.00
CA THR A 56 -2.36 -19.83 2.72
C THR A 56 -1.43 -20.89 2.15
N ALA A 57 -0.47 -21.37 2.94
CA ALA A 57 0.59 -22.30 2.49
C ALA A 57 1.28 -21.83 1.19
N GLY A 58 1.51 -20.53 1.13
CA GLY A 58 2.04 -19.81 -0.01
C GLY A 58 3.56 -19.74 -0.05
N ARG A 59 4.08 -18.74 -0.76
CA ARG A 59 5.51 -18.43 -0.80
C ARG A 59 5.78 -16.94 -0.96
N ILE A 60 6.95 -16.51 -0.46
CA ILE A 60 7.51 -15.17 -0.70
C ILE A 60 8.27 -15.18 -2.04
N VAL A 61 8.12 -14.10 -2.81
CA VAL A 61 8.86 -13.84 -4.04
C VAL A 61 9.64 -12.55 -3.87
N HIS A 62 10.96 -12.64 -3.92
CA HIS A 62 11.86 -11.48 -3.92
C HIS A 62 12.06 -10.95 -5.34
N VAL A 63 12.05 -9.63 -5.50
CA VAL A 63 12.24 -8.97 -6.79
C VAL A 63 12.84 -7.59 -6.61
N GLU A 64 13.76 -7.23 -7.50
CA GLU A 64 14.36 -5.90 -7.50
C GLU A 64 13.40 -4.87 -8.13
N VAL A 65 13.11 -3.80 -7.39
CA VAL A 65 12.20 -2.72 -7.80
C VAL A 65 12.83 -1.36 -7.55
N THR A 66 12.17 -0.32 -8.01
CA THR A 66 12.54 1.08 -7.79
C THR A 66 12.12 1.49 -6.39
N GLY A 67 13.10 1.76 -5.53
CA GLY A 67 12.90 2.28 -4.19
C GLY A 67 12.39 3.72 -4.17
N PRO A 68 12.05 4.25 -2.98
CA PRO A 68 11.42 5.57 -2.84
C PRO A 68 12.29 6.71 -3.37
N LEU A 69 13.62 6.59 -3.34
CA LEU A 69 14.54 7.60 -3.88
C LEU A 69 14.94 7.37 -5.36
N GLY A 70 14.31 6.42 -6.05
CA GLY A 70 14.61 6.06 -7.45
C GLY A 70 15.77 5.07 -7.63
N HIS A 71 16.44 4.67 -6.54
CA HIS A 71 17.47 3.63 -6.55
C HIS A 71 16.85 2.23 -6.53
N ARG A 72 17.59 1.22 -6.99
CA ARG A 72 17.13 -0.18 -6.92
C ARG A 72 17.15 -0.70 -5.48
N VAL A 73 16.10 -1.39 -5.09
CA VAL A 73 15.95 -2.06 -3.78
C VAL A 73 15.43 -3.48 -4.00
N ASN A 74 15.86 -4.41 -3.15
CA ASN A 74 15.30 -5.75 -3.13
C ASN A 74 14.00 -5.74 -2.31
N ALA A 75 12.87 -5.81 -2.99
CA ALA A 75 11.55 -5.89 -2.37
C ALA A 75 11.03 -7.32 -2.43
N PHE A 76 9.81 -7.52 -1.94
CA PHE A 76 9.14 -8.81 -1.97
C PHE A 76 7.62 -8.66 -2.01
N TYR A 77 6.95 -9.74 -2.42
CA TYR A 77 5.51 -9.93 -2.28
C TYR A 77 5.22 -11.41 -2.00
N GLY A 78 4.04 -11.71 -1.49
CA GLY A 78 3.57 -13.06 -1.22
C GLY A 78 2.63 -13.57 -2.31
N LEU A 79 2.65 -14.87 -2.55
CA LEU A 79 1.64 -15.59 -3.33
C LEU A 79 0.98 -16.65 -2.46
N SER A 80 -0.33 -16.83 -2.59
CA SER A 80 -1.05 -17.93 -1.95
C SER A 80 -0.61 -19.30 -2.47
N GLY A 81 -0.87 -20.37 -1.72
CA GLY A 81 -0.51 -21.74 -2.11
C GLY A 81 -1.19 -22.21 -3.40
N ASP A 82 -2.39 -21.71 -3.69
CA ASP A 82 -3.10 -21.93 -4.95
C ASP A 82 -2.70 -20.97 -6.08
N ALA A 83 -1.78 -20.03 -5.80
CA ALA A 83 -1.30 -18.97 -6.69
C ALA A 83 -2.39 -18.03 -7.25
N ARG A 84 -3.59 -17.99 -6.64
CA ARG A 84 -4.69 -17.13 -7.09
C ARG A 84 -4.71 -15.75 -6.42
N SER A 85 -4.02 -15.61 -5.29
CA SER A 85 -3.91 -14.35 -4.55
C SER A 85 -2.46 -13.90 -4.41
N ALA A 86 -2.24 -12.59 -4.50
CA ALA A 86 -0.99 -11.95 -4.08
C ALA A 86 -1.20 -11.08 -2.84
N PHE A 87 -0.17 -10.97 -2.02
CA PHE A 87 -0.11 -10.13 -0.84
C PHE A 87 1.05 -9.17 -1.01
N ILE A 88 0.78 -7.86 -0.97
CA ILE A 88 1.79 -6.82 -1.19
C ILE A 88 1.79 -5.89 0.00
N GLU A 89 2.98 -5.61 0.53
CA GLU A 89 3.22 -4.46 1.39
C GLU A 89 3.89 -3.37 0.57
N MET A 90 3.25 -2.20 0.46
CA MET A 90 3.84 -1.10 -0.29
C MET A 90 5.18 -0.67 0.30
N ALA A 91 5.37 -0.85 1.61
CA ALA A 91 6.57 -0.45 2.34
C ALA A 91 7.82 -1.22 1.89
N ALA A 92 7.68 -2.47 1.45
CA ALA A 92 8.81 -3.25 0.91
C ALA A 92 9.48 -2.54 -0.29
N ALA A 93 8.69 -1.83 -1.11
CA ALA A 93 9.19 -1.07 -2.25
C ALA A 93 9.35 0.44 -1.96
N SER A 94 8.41 1.03 -1.23
CA SER A 94 8.22 2.49 -1.14
C SER A 94 8.10 2.97 0.32
N GLY A 95 8.66 2.20 1.26
CA GLY A 95 8.52 2.40 2.70
C GLY A 95 9.50 3.40 3.31
N LEU A 96 9.13 3.96 4.46
CA LEU A 96 9.89 4.95 5.20
C LEU A 96 11.23 4.40 5.74
N GLU A 97 11.30 3.10 5.99
CA GLU A 97 12.52 2.40 6.42
C GLU A 97 13.57 2.28 5.31
N GLN A 98 13.14 2.30 4.04
CA GLN A 98 14.04 2.34 2.88
C GLN A 98 14.69 3.72 2.69
N VAL A 99 14.31 4.73 3.50
CA VAL A 99 14.83 6.10 3.42
C VAL A 99 15.52 6.48 4.72
N PRO A 100 16.86 6.59 4.73
CA PRO A 100 17.61 7.09 5.88
C PRO A 100 17.04 8.44 6.35
N PRO A 101 16.96 8.72 7.67
CA PRO A 101 16.35 9.95 8.18
C PRO A 101 16.85 11.23 7.52
N ALA A 102 18.16 11.32 7.24
CA ALA A 102 18.79 12.47 6.60
C ALA A 102 18.42 12.67 5.11
N GLN A 103 17.79 11.69 4.48
CA GLN A 103 17.44 11.70 3.04
C GLN A 103 15.92 11.75 2.82
N ARG A 104 15.13 11.90 3.88
CA ARG A 104 13.66 11.97 3.80
C ARG A 104 13.23 13.29 3.16
N ASP A 105 12.75 13.20 1.92
CA ASP A 105 12.26 14.33 1.13
C ASP A 105 10.96 13.92 0.40
N PRO A 106 9.77 14.21 0.97
CA PRO A 106 8.49 13.78 0.42
C PRO A 106 8.13 14.46 -0.91
N LEU A 107 8.87 15.50 -1.31
CA LEU A 107 8.75 16.07 -2.65
C LEU A 107 9.34 15.15 -3.72
N LYS A 108 10.32 14.30 -3.37
CA LYS A 108 11.06 13.45 -4.32
C LYS A 108 10.72 11.97 -4.22
N THR A 109 10.22 11.52 -3.07
CA THR A 109 9.97 10.08 -2.86
C THR A 109 8.86 9.56 -3.78
N THR A 110 9.09 8.42 -4.42
CA THR A 110 8.18 7.81 -5.39
C THR A 110 7.59 6.49 -4.95
N SER A 111 6.37 6.24 -5.42
CA SER A 111 5.67 4.96 -5.28
C SER A 111 5.90 3.98 -6.43
N TRP A 112 6.84 4.28 -7.35
CA TRP A 112 7.07 3.50 -8.57
C TRP A 112 7.24 2.00 -8.32
N GLY A 113 8.07 1.61 -7.34
CA GLY A 113 8.31 0.21 -7.01
C GLY A 113 7.07 -0.53 -6.54
N THR A 114 6.10 0.15 -5.90
CA THR A 114 4.82 -0.46 -5.55
C THR A 114 4.04 -0.86 -6.82
N GLY A 115 4.09 -0.04 -7.88
CA GLY A 115 3.51 -0.38 -9.17
C GLY A 115 4.24 -1.52 -9.89
N GLU A 116 5.56 -1.64 -9.70
CA GLU A 116 6.33 -2.81 -10.16
C GLU A 116 5.90 -4.10 -9.41
N LEU A 117 5.73 -4.06 -8.08
CA LEU A 117 5.22 -5.21 -7.32
C LEU A 117 3.82 -5.64 -7.77
N ILE A 118 2.91 -4.69 -7.97
CA ILE A 118 1.56 -4.98 -8.49
C ILE A 118 1.66 -5.64 -9.87
N ARG A 119 2.52 -5.14 -10.75
CA ARG A 119 2.72 -5.74 -12.08
C ARG A 119 3.26 -7.17 -12.00
N HIS A 120 4.24 -7.42 -11.13
CA HIS A 120 4.77 -8.76 -10.92
C HIS A 120 3.70 -9.73 -10.38
N ALA A 121 2.83 -9.27 -9.47
CA ALA A 121 1.69 -10.06 -9.02
C ALA A 121 0.73 -10.38 -10.18
N LEU A 122 0.40 -9.39 -11.03
CA LEU A 122 -0.43 -9.60 -12.22
C LEU A 122 0.25 -10.53 -13.25
N ASP A 123 1.57 -10.52 -13.35
CA ASP A 123 2.35 -11.42 -14.21
C ASP A 123 2.28 -12.87 -13.71
N ALA A 124 2.11 -13.09 -12.41
CA ALA A 124 1.83 -14.40 -11.84
C ALA A 124 0.40 -14.90 -12.11
N GLY A 125 -0.46 -14.09 -12.73
CA GLY A 125 -1.81 -14.46 -13.13
C GLY A 125 -2.82 -14.49 -11.99
N VAL A 126 -2.55 -13.77 -10.89
CA VAL A 126 -3.45 -13.71 -9.74
C VAL A 126 -4.78 -13.05 -10.10
N GLU A 127 -5.84 -13.51 -9.44
CA GLU A 127 -7.19 -12.97 -9.57
C GLU A 127 -7.49 -11.98 -8.43
N HIS A 128 -6.70 -12.02 -7.36
CA HIS A 128 -6.88 -11.24 -6.15
C HIS A 128 -5.55 -10.66 -5.64
N ILE A 129 -5.54 -9.39 -5.28
CA ILE A 129 -4.40 -8.74 -4.65
C ILE A 129 -4.87 -8.06 -3.36
N ILE A 130 -4.20 -8.35 -2.26
CA ILE A 130 -4.35 -7.62 -1.00
C ILE A 130 -3.13 -6.72 -0.84
N ILE A 131 -3.35 -5.42 -0.69
CA ILE A 131 -2.29 -4.43 -0.56
C ILE A 131 -2.36 -3.76 0.81
N GLY A 132 -1.31 -3.96 1.60
CA GLY A 132 -0.99 -3.18 2.78
C GLY A 132 -0.33 -1.86 2.38
N ILE A 133 -0.92 -0.72 2.77
CA ILE A 133 -0.39 0.62 2.46
C ILE A 133 0.13 1.37 3.70
N GLY A 134 0.44 0.65 4.78
CA GLY A 134 1.15 1.21 5.94
C GLY A 134 2.60 1.60 5.62
N GLY A 135 3.20 2.47 6.45
CA GLY A 135 4.65 2.69 6.45
C GLY A 135 5.24 3.45 5.25
N SER A 136 4.45 4.17 4.44
CA SER A 136 4.93 4.85 3.23
C SER A 136 5.98 5.95 3.48
N ALA A 137 6.98 6.07 2.61
CA ALA A 137 7.87 7.24 2.49
C ALA A 137 7.31 8.34 1.59
N THR A 138 6.26 8.04 0.83
CA THR A 138 5.83 8.80 -0.35
C THR A 138 4.75 9.81 -0.04
N ASN A 139 4.75 10.93 -0.77
CA ASN A 139 3.63 11.89 -0.79
C ASN A 139 3.31 12.32 -2.24
N ASP A 140 3.44 11.37 -3.17
CA ASP A 140 3.28 11.55 -4.62
C ASP A 140 1.87 11.21 -5.12
N GLY A 141 0.89 11.01 -4.22
CA GLY A 141 -0.46 10.62 -4.61
C GLY A 141 -0.55 9.26 -5.29
N GLY A 142 0.45 8.39 -5.18
CA GLY A 142 0.51 7.15 -5.97
C GLY A 142 0.81 7.37 -7.45
N ALA A 143 1.29 8.56 -7.84
CA ALA A 143 1.60 8.90 -9.23
C ALA A 143 2.66 7.97 -9.84
N GLY A 144 3.76 7.73 -9.10
CA GLY A 144 4.80 6.79 -9.55
C GLY A 144 4.27 5.37 -9.76
N MET A 145 3.43 4.89 -8.83
CA MET A 145 2.79 3.58 -8.91
C MET A 145 1.94 3.44 -10.18
N VAL A 146 1.06 4.41 -10.48
CA VAL A 146 0.20 4.32 -11.68
C VAL A 146 1.00 4.50 -12.97
N GLN A 147 2.07 5.31 -12.96
CA GLN A 147 2.99 5.44 -14.10
C GLN A 147 3.72 4.13 -14.39
N ALA A 148 4.20 3.44 -13.35
CA ALA A 148 4.76 2.11 -13.50
C ALA A 148 3.72 1.15 -14.12
N LEU A 149 2.46 1.21 -13.69
CA LEU A 149 1.38 0.40 -14.25
C LEU A 149 0.91 0.85 -15.66
N GLY A 150 1.53 1.87 -16.26
CA GLY A 150 1.32 2.26 -17.66
C GLY A 150 0.45 3.50 -17.86
N ALA A 151 -0.04 4.15 -16.80
CA ALA A 151 -0.65 5.47 -16.93
C ALA A 151 0.41 6.51 -17.37
N ARG A 152 -0.01 7.51 -18.13
CA ARG A 152 0.82 8.63 -18.56
C ARG A 152 0.33 9.89 -17.87
N LEU A 153 1.14 10.38 -16.95
CA LEU A 153 0.91 11.61 -16.20
C LEU A 153 1.85 12.66 -16.77
N ARG A 154 1.30 13.66 -17.47
CA ARG A 154 2.10 14.61 -18.27
C ARG A 154 1.88 16.06 -17.89
N ASP A 155 2.92 16.87 -18.07
CA ASP A 155 2.88 18.32 -17.96
C ASP A 155 2.19 19.01 -19.15
N ALA A 156 2.11 20.34 -19.14
CA ALA A 156 1.46 21.12 -20.19
C ALA A 156 2.21 21.09 -21.53
N GLN A 157 3.48 20.65 -21.54
CA GLN A 157 4.30 20.49 -22.73
C GLN A 157 4.24 19.05 -23.28
N GLY A 158 3.55 18.14 -22.58
CA GLY A 158 3.41 16.74 -22.96
C GLY A 158 4.56 15.84 -22.50
N ASN A 159 5.44 16.32 -21.62
CA ASN A 159 6.48 15.48 -21.01
C ASN A 159 5.89 14.73 -19.81
N ASP A 160 6.39 13.53 -19.51
CA ASP A 160 6.03 12.86 -18.26
C ASP A 160 6.50 13.70 -17.06
N ILE A 161 5.68 13.73 -16.00
CA ILE A 161 6.00 14.48 -14.78
C ILE A 161 7.26 13.93 -14.10
N ALA A 162 7.95 14.80 -13.36
CA ALA A 162 9.08 14.40 -12.54
C ALA A 162 8.66 13.41 -11.43
N GLN A 163 9.65 12.70 -10.88
CA GLN A 163 9.45 11.79 -9.76
C GLN A 163 9.02 12.54 -8.48
N GLY A 164 8.08 11.95 -7.74
CA GLY A 164 7.66 12.40 -6.41
C GLY A 164 6.55 13.45 -6.42
N GLY A 165 6.17 13.93 -5.23
CA GLY A 165 5.11 14.94 -5.07
C GLY A 165 5.39 16.26 -5.80
N ILE A 166 6.67 16.58 -6.06
CA ILE A 166 7.03 17.77 -6.85
C ILE A 166 6.59 17.66 -8.30
N GLY A 167 6.59 16.47 -8.88
CA GLY A 167 6.12 16.27 -10.25
C GLY A 167 4.64 16.54 -10.41
N LEU A 168 3.85 16.31 -9.34
CA LEU A 168 2.43 16.64 -9.38
C LEU A 168 2.21 18.13 -9.60
N GLU A 169 3.12 19.03 -9.18
CA GLU A 169 3.06 20.50 -9.37
C GLU A 169 2.85 20.91 -10.83
N THR A 170 3.38 20.14 -11.78
CA THR A 170 3.29 20.43 -13.21
C THR A 170 2.26 19.60 -13.95
N LEU A 171 1.60 18.64 -13.27
CA LEU A 171 0.64 17.73 -13.90
C LEU A 171 -0.50 18.50 -14.58
N ALA A 172 -0.73 18.19 -15.86
CA ALA A 172 -1.75 18.81 -16.70
C ALA A 172 -2.75 17.82 -17.31
N SER A 173 -2.33 16.56 -17.52
CA SER A 173 -3.21 15.52 -18.08
C SER A 173 -2.88 14.12 -17.56
N ILE A 174 -3.93 13.31 -17.42
CA ILE A 174 -3.85 11.89 -17.06
C ILE A 174 -4.41 11.07 -18.23
N ASP A 175 -3.59 10.16 -18.75
CA ASP A 175 -3.95 9.26 -19.84
C ASP A 175 -3.75 7.81 -19.39
N ILE A 176 -4.83 7.05 -19.35
CA ILE A 176 -4.86 5.64 -18.90
C ILE A 176 -4.94 4.64 -20.06
N SER A 177 -4.76 5.08 -21.31
CA SER A 177 -4.82 4.18 -22.47
C SER A 177 -3.78 3.06 -22.43
N GLY A 178 -2.63 3.33 -21.79
CA GLY A 178 -1.55 2.37 -21.53
C GLY A 178 -1.63 1.65 -20.18
N LEU A 179 -2.62 1.97 -19.33
CA LEU A 179 -2.75 1.36 -18.02
C LEU A 179 -2.99 -0.16 -18.16
N ASP A 180 -2.34 -0.95 -17.30
CA ASP A 180 -2.44 -2.41 -17.33
C ASP A 180 -3.89 -2.88 -17.20
N LYS A 181 -4.41 -3.46 -18.29
CA LYS A 181 -5.82 -3.85 -18.39
C LYS A 181 -6.21 -4.93 -17.38
N ARG A 182 -5.24 -5.70 -16.88
CA ARG A 182 -5.46 -6.77 -15.89
C ARG A 182 -5.90 -6.22 -14.54
N LEU A 183 -5.57 -4.97 -14.22
CA LEU A 183 -6.03 -4.29 -12.98
C LEU A 183 -7.55 -4.32 -12.86
N SER A 184 -8.24 -4.13 -13.99
CA SER A 184 -9.70 -4.09 -14.04
C SER A 184 -10.35 -5.48 -13.92
N ALA A 185 -9.60 -6.55 -14.20
CA ALA A 185 -10.06 -7.93 -14.02
C ALA A 185 -9.71 -8.48 -12.63
N CYS A 186 -8.70 -7.92 -11.98
CA CYS A 186 -8.22 -8.35 -10.68
C CYS A 186 -9.04 -7.73 -9.55
N HIS A 187 -9.46 -8.54 -8.59
CA HIS A 187 -9.99 -8.04 -7.32
C HIS A 187 -8.85 -7.44 -6.50
N ILE A 188 -8.95 -6.18 -6.10
CA ILE A 188 -7.90 -5.49 -5.34
C ILE A 188 -8.50 -4.98 -4.04
N GLU A 189 -8.07 -5.55 -2.92
CA GLU A 189 -8.42 -5.08 -1.58
C GLU A 189 -7.24 -4.30 -0.99
N VAL A 190 -7.51 -3.14 -0.42
CA VAL A 190 -6.48 -2.29 0.18
C VAL A 190 -6.77 -2.17 1.67
N ALA A 191 -5.79 -2.54 2.49
CA ALA A 191 -5.86 -2.37 3.93
C ALA A 191 -5.67 -0.89 4.26
N CYS A 192 -6.73 -0.25 4.75
CA CYS A 192 -6.75 1.17 5.06
C CYS A 192 -7.48 1.39 6.39
N ASP A 193 -6.71 1.68 7.44
CA ASP A 193 -7.21 1.86 8.80
C ASP A 193 -7.42 3.32 9.18
N VAL A 194 -7.20 4.25 8.24
CA VAL A 194 -7.42 5.69 8.42
C VAL A 194 -8.56 6.19 7.55
N THR A 195 -9.23 7.25 8.00
CA THR A 195 -10.33 7.91 7.27
C THR A 195 -9.90 9.21 6.60
N ASN A 196 -8.65 9.64 6.79
CA ASN A 196 -8.11 10.88 6.27
C ASN A 196 -8.35 11.03 4.75
N PRO A 197 -8.95 12.14 4.30
CA PRO A 197 -9.17 12.41 2.87
C PRO A 197 -7.85 12.74 2.18
N LEU A 198 -7.89 12.91 0.85
CA LEU A 198 -6.70 13.19 0.06
C LEU A 198 -6.03 14.52 0.46
N THR A 199 -6.82 15.55 0.74
CA THR A 199 -6.35 16.94 0.92
C THR A 199 -6.96 17.63 2.14
N GLY A 200 -6.47 18.82 2.47
CA GLY A 200 -6.99 19.68 3.53
C GLY A 200 -6.34 19.44 4.89
N LYS A 201 -6.95 20.00 5.95
CA LYS A 201 -6.38 20.02 7.32
C LYS A 201 -6.16 18.62 7.90
N GLU A 202 -7.01 17.67 7.52
CA GLU A 202 -6.89 16.26 7.90
C GLU A 202 -6.40 15.40 6.72
N GLY A 203 -5.86 16.02 5.68
CA GLY A 203 -5.40 15.38 4.45
C GLY A 203 -4.05 14.69 4.56
N ALA A 204 -3.64 14.04 3.47
CA ALA A 204 -2.42 13.23 3.42
C ALA A 204 -1.17 14.00 3.84
N SER A 205 -0.96 15.18 3.22
CA SER A 205 0.22 16.01 3.44
C SER A 205 0.25 16.60 4.86
N ALA A 206 -0.89 17.06 5.37
CA ALA A 206 -0.98 17.72 6.67
C ALA A 206 -0.75 16.73 7.83
N VAL A 207 -1.36 15.55 7.76
CA VAL A 207 -1.35 14.57 8.86
C VAL A 207 -0.13 13.66 8.80
N PHE A 208 0.24 13.16 7.62
CA PHE A 208 1.30 12.16 7.46
C PHE A 208 2.58 12.71 6.82
N GLY A 209 2.57 13.92 6.28
CA GLY A 209 3.77 14.58 5.74
C GLY A 209 4.88 14.79 6.78
N PRO A 210 4.60 15.28 8.01
CA PRO A 210 5.64 15.56 9.00
C PRO A 210 6.54 14.36 9.33
N GLN A 211 5.95 13.17 9.55
CA GLN A 211 6.73 11.95 9.84
C GLN A 211 7.60 11.49 8.65
N LYS A 212 7.28 11.95 7.43
CA LYS A 212 8.03 11.70 6.19
C LYS A 212 9.07 12.78 5.90
N GLY A 213 9.26 13.75 6.79
CA GLY A 213 10.22 14.84 6.63
C GLY A 213 9.67 16.11 5.99
N ALA A 214 8.35 16.25 5.83
CA ALA A 214 7.77 17.46 5.26
C ALA A 214 7.89 18.65 6.24
N THR A 215 8.44 19.77 5.77
CA THR A 215 8.35 21.05 6.47
C THR A 215 6.95 21.67 6.27
N PRO A 216 6.55 22.68 7.08
CA PRO A 216 5.27 23.36 6.87
C PRO A 216 5.06 23.89 5.44
N GLU A 217 6.12 24.43 4.82
CA GLU A 217 6.08 24.90 3.43
C GLU A 217 5.88 23.74 2.43
N MET A 218 6.56 22.60 2.64
CA MET A 218 6.36 21.41 1.82
C MET A 218 4.93 20.89 1.92
N ILE A 219 4.33 20.94 3.11
CA ILE A 219 2.95 20.49 3.33
C ILE A 219 1.97 21.32 2.49
N GLU A 220 2.08 22.65 2.49
CA GLU A 220 1.22 23.53 1.69
C GLU A 220 1.36 23.25 0.18
N ARG A 221 2.60 23.07 -0.29
CA ARG A 221 2.89 22.72 -1.69
C ARG A 221 2.27 21.39 -2.10
N LEU A 222 2.51 20.35 -1.28
CA LEU A 222 2.01 19.00 -1.53
C LEU A 222 0.48 18.95 -1.46
N ASP A 223 -0.15 19.61 -0.50
CA ASP A 223 -1.62 19.67 -0.40
C ASP A 223 -2.25 20.38 -1.60
N THR A 224 -1.65 21.50 -2.04
CA THR A 224 -2.06 22.19 -3.28
C THR A 224 -1.90 21.27 -4.50
N ALA A 225 -0.79 20.52 -4.56
CA ALA A 225 -0.53 19.64 -5.68
C ALA A 225 -1.47 18.43 -5.72
N LEU A 226 -1.78 17.83 -4.56
CA LEU A 226 -2.78 16.78 -4.44
C LEU A 226 -4.19 17.29 -4.74
N THR A 227 -4.50 18.55 -4.40
CA THR A 227 -5.76 19.18 -4.77
C THR A 227 -5.88 19.26 -6.29
N ARG A 228 -4.86 19.74 -7.00
CA ARG A 228 -4.85 19.71 -8.47
C ARG A 228 -4.99 18.29 -9.00
N TYR A 229 -4.25 17.33 -8.44
CA TYR A 229 -4.30 15.94 -8.86
C TYR A 229 -5.71 15.36 -8.76
N ALA A 230 -6.42 15.61 -7.65
CA ALA A 230 -7.80 15.19 -7.46
C ALA A 230 -8.75 15.77 -8.52
N HIS A 231 -8.61 17.06 -8.84
CA HIS A 231 -9.41 17.69 -9.90
C HIS A 231 -9.13 17.08 -11.28
N LEU A 232 -7.87 16.74 -11.56
CA LEU A 232 -7.50 16.08 -12.81
C LEU A 232 -8.00 14.63 -12.87
N ILE A 233 -8.00 13.89 -11.75
CA ILE A 233 -8.64 12.58 -11.65
C ILE A 233 -10.15 12.70 -11.96
N ALA A 234 -10.85 13.66 -11.34
CA ALA A 234 -12.27 13.88 -11.62
C ALA A 234 -12.53 14.24 -13.09
N ARG A 235 -11.68 15.08 -13.69
CA ARG A 235 -11.79 15.49 -15.09
C ARG A 235 -11.51 14.36 -16.08
N ASP A 236 -10.39 13.66 -15.92
CA ASP A 236 -9.85 12.73 -16.92
C ASP A 236 -10.32 11.28 -16.70
N LEU A 237 -10.59 10.89 -15.45
CA LEU A 237 -11.04 9.54 -15.10
C LEU A 237 -12.52 9.46 -14.75
N HIS A 238 -13.18 10.62 -14.52
CA HIS A 238 -14.58 10.70 -14.08
C HIS A 238 -14.84 10.02 -12.73
N VAL A 239 -13.86 10.09 -11.82
CA VAL A 239 -13.96 9.56 -10.45
C VAL A 239 -13.70 10.68 -9.47
N ASP A 240 -14.59 10.88 -8.51
CA ASP A 240 -14.35 11.80 -7.41
C ASP A 240 -13.56 11.09 -6.30
N VAL A 241 -12.44 11.70 -5.92
CA VAL A 241 -11.55 11.20 -4.86
C VAL A 241 -11.33 12.22 -3.74
N LEU A 242 -11.89 13.42 -3.84
CA LEU A 242 -11.71 14.46 -2.82
C LEU A 242 -12.37 14.05 -1.50
N ASP A 243 -13.59 13.52 -1.60
CA ASP A 243 -14.40 13.11 -0.43
C ASP A 243 -14.19 11.64 -0.05
N LEU A 244 -13.21 10.96 -0.66
CA LEU A 244 -12.93 9.55 -0.38
C LEU A 244 -12.30 9.41 1.02
N ALA A 245 -13.06 8.83 1.96
CA ALA A 245 -12.54 8.43 3.26
C ALA A 245 -11.39 7.42 3.10
N GLY A 246 -10.22 7.75 3.63
CA GLY A 246 -8.99 6.96 3.44
C GLY A 246 -8.25 7.27 2.13
N GLY A 247 -8.73 8.20 1.31
CA GLY A 247 -8.06 8.63 0.10
C GLY A 247 -6.66 9.20 0.34
N GLY A 248 -6.41 9.77 1.52
CA GLY A 248 -5.11 10.30 1.93
C GLY A 248 -4.11 9.25 2.44
N ALA A 249 -4.53 7.99 2.59
CA ALA A 249 -3.64 6.93 3.04
C ALA A 249 -2.42 6.79 2.10
N ALA A 250 -1.27 6.49 2.69
CA ALA A 250 0.02 6.39 2.00
C ALA A 250 0.36 7.59 1.09
N GLY A 251 0.09 8.82 1.57
CA GLY A 251 0.44 10.03 0.81
C GLY A 251 -0.45 10.25 -0.43
N GLY A 252 -1.70 9.76 -0.38
CA GLY A 252 -2.67 9.84 -1.47
C GLY A 252 -2.74 8.61 -2.38
N MET A 253 -1.94 7.57 -2.11
CA MET A 253 -2.01 6.30 -2.86
C MET A 253 -3.38 5.61 -2.70
N GLY A 254 -4.05 5.76 -1.55
CA GLY A 254 -5.42 5.25 -1.37
C GLY A 254 -6.39 5.76 -2.43
N ALA A 255 -6.35 7.07 -2.73
CA ALA A 255 -7.12 7.69 -3.81
C ALA A 255 -6.73 7.17 -5.20
N ALA A 256 -5.43 6.98 -5.47
CA ALA A 256 -4.98 6.45 -6.76
C ALA A 256 -5.37 4.98 -6.98
N LEU A 257 -5.21 4.11 -5.97
CA LEU A 257 -5.70 2.73 -6.06
C LEU A 257 -7.20 2.72 -6.34
N TYR A 258 -7.98 3.56 -5.64
CA TYR A 258 -9.42 3.70 -5.89
C TYR A 258 -9.74 4.16 -7.32
N ALA A 259 -9.15 5.26 -7.79
CA ALA A 259 -9.50 5.84 -9.07
C ALA A 259 -8.99 5.04 -10.28
N PHE A 260 -7.80 4.44 -10.19
CA PHE A 260 -7.14 3.80 -11.33
C PHE A 260 -7.42 2.29 -11.40
N ALA A 261 -7.57 1.62 -10.26
CA ALA A 261 -7.76 0.16 -10.25
C ALA A 261 -9.25 -0.28 -10.25
N ALA A 262 -10.17 0.54 -9.74
CA ALA A 262 -11.58 0.15 -9.58
C ALA A 262 -12.47 0.27 -10.84
N ARG A 263 -11.90 0.43 -12.05
CA ARG A 263 -12.66 0.86 -13.25
C ARG A 263 -13.48 -0.22 -13.98
N SER A 264 -13.67 -1.43 -13.42
CA SER A 264 -14.50 -2.46 -14.04
C SER A 264 -15.79 -2.74 -13.26
N TYR A 265 -16.89 -2.69 -14.02
CA TYR A 265 -18.25 -3.05 -13.62
C TYR A 265 -18.31 -4.34 -12.79
N GLY A 266 -18.34 -4.20 -11.46
CA GLY A 266 -18.64 -5.28 -10.51
C GLY A 266 -17.48 -5.81 -9.67
N VAL A 267 -16.23 -5.37 -9.91
CA VAL A 267 -15.10 -5.76 -9.05
C VAL A 267 -14.88 -4.68 -7.99
N ALA A 268 -15.25 -4.99 -6.75
CA ALA A 268 -15.24 -4.03 -5.64
C ALA A 268 -13.81 -3.80 -5.14
N LEU A 269 -13.16 -2.71 -5.57
CA LEU A 269 -12.06 -2.20 -4.77
C LEU A 269 -12.62 -1.70 -3.45
N ARG A 270 -12.10 -2.25 -2.36
CA ARG A 270 -12.56 -1.93 -1.02
C ARG A 270 -11.39 -1.47 -0.17
N LEU A 271 -11.42 -0.19 0.20
CA LEU A 271 -10.69 0.28 1.37
C LEU A 271 -11.36 -0.38 2.58
N SER A 272 -10.70 -1.40 3.11
CA SER A 272 -11.25 -2.21 4.19
C SER A 272 -10.42 -2.01 5.45
N PRO A 273 -11.07 -1.78 6.60
CA PRO A 273 -10.40 -1.95 7.87
C PRO A 273 -9.81 -3.35 7.96
N MET A 274 -8.57 -3.46 8.42
CA MET A 274 -7.78 -4.69 8.36
C MET A 274 -8.45 -5.84 9.11
N ARG A 275 -9.23 -5.54 10.16
CA ARG A 275 -10.07 -6.52 10.88
C ARG A 275 -11.00 -7.34 9.97
N PHE A 276 -11.46 -6.79 8.85
CA PHE A 276 -12.34 -7.53 7.92
C PHE A 276 -11.56 -8.50 7.05
N ILE A 277 -10.33 -8.16 6.69
CA ILE A 277 -9.41 -9.04 5.96
C ILE A 277 -9.04 -10.20 6.88
N TRP A 278 -8.59 -9.93 8.10
CA TRP A 278 -8.26 -10.96 9.08
C TRP A 278 -9.42 -11.88 9.46
N LYS A 279 -10.65 -11.36 9.55
CA LYS A 279 -11.82 -12.22 9.75
C LYS A 279 -12.00 -13.26 8.67
N ARG A 280 -11.61 -12.99 7.41
CA ARG A 280 -11.65 -14.00 6.33
C ARG A 280 -10.49 -14.98 6.46
N VAL A 281 -9.29 -14.49 6.74
CA VAL A 281 -8.09 -15.33 6.94
C VAL A 281 -8.30 -16.31 8.09
N LEU A 282 -8.79 -15.85 9.24
CA LEU A 282 -9.11 -16.67 10.39
C LEU A 282 -10.15 -17.75 10.06
N ARG A 283 -11.13 -17.46 9.19
CA ARG A 283 -12.12 -18.47 8.73
C ARG A 283 -11.52 -19.53 7.81
N MET A 284 -10.39 -19.27 7.16
CA MET A 284 -9.69 -20.26 6.33
C MET A 284 -8.81 -21.18 7.18
N LEU A 285 -8.44 -20.75 8.38
CA LEU A 285 -7.49 -21.43 9.28
C LEU A 285 -8.13 -22.22 10.43
N ILE A 286 -9.40 -21.96 10.73
CA ILE A 286 -10.17 -22.58 11.81
C ILE A 286 -11.23 -23.48 11.22
#